data_AF-A0A3N5VQX4-F1
#
_entry.id   AF-A0A3N5VQX4-F1
#
_cell.length_a   1.000
_cell.length_b   1.000
_cell.length_c   1.000
_cell.angle_alpha   90.00
_cell.angle_beta   90.00
_cell.angle_gamma   90.00
#
_symmetry.space_group_name_H-M   'P 1'
#
loop_
_entity.id
_entity.type
_entity.pdbx_description
1 polymer ?
#
loop_
_entity_poly.entity_id
_entity_poly.type
_entity_poly.pdbx_seq_one_letter_code
_entity_poly.pdbx_strand_id
1 'polypeptide(L)' 'MGNTEKPNIVTSTSLISQIIARVAGDQVTVVNIIPPAQCPGHFDITPGDVQKLADADLFFYHNWQGEQFS' A
#
# COMPACT_ATOMS: atom_id res chain seq x y z
N MET A 1 14.87 -15.00 -20.44
CA MET A 1 15.28 -14.99 -19.02
C MET A 1 14.53 -13.84 -18.38
N GLY A 2 13.41 -14.10 -17.71
CA GLY A 2 12.63 -13.03 -17.09
C GLY A 2 13.40 -12.50 -15.90
N ASN A 3 13.73 -11.20 -15.89
CA ASN A 3 14.11 -10.51 -14.66
C ASN A 3 12.97 -10.74 -13.67
N THR A 4 13.20 -11.53 -12.63
CA THR A 4 12.20 -11.79 -11.59
C THR A 4 12.26 -10.62 -10.62
N GLU A 5 11.81 -9.45 -11.08
CA GLU A 5 11.62 -8.31 -10.19
C GLU A 5 10.59 -8.69 -9.13
N LYS A 6 10.87 -8.34 -7.87
CA LYS A 6 9.96 -8.61 -6.76
C LYS A 6 8.66 -7.84 -7.03
N PRO A 7 7.46 -8.47 -6.91
CA PRO A 7 6.20 -7.76 -7.07
C PRO A 7 6.16 -6.48 -6.24
N ASN A 8 5.78 -5.38 -6.88
CA ASN A 8 5.64 -4.08 -6.27
C ASN A 8 4.23 -3.93 -5.68
N ILE A 9 4.15 -3.98 -4.36
CA ILE A 9 2.90 -3.93 -3.62
C ILE A 9 2.73 -2.55 -3.01
N VAL A 10 1.63 -1.88 -3.34
CA VAL A 10 1.28 -0.60 -2.73
C VAL A 10 0.20 -0.82 -1.66
N THR A 11 0.31 -0.13 -0.53
CA THR A 11 -0.68 -0.20 0.55
C THR A 11 -1.18 1.18 0.92
N SER A 12 -2.48 1.27 1.19
CA SER A 12 -3.11 2.48 1.71
C SER A 12 -2.72 2.83 3.14
N THR A 13 -2.44 1.86 4.03
CA THR A 13 -2.10 2.13 5.43
C THR A 13 -0.90 1.30 5.88
N SER A 14 -0.17 1.85 6.86
CA SER A 14 1.00 1.19 7.46
C SER A 14 0.65 -0.14 8.15
N LEU A 15 -0.58 -0.30 8.64
CA LEU A 15 -1.09 -1.55 9.23
C LEU A 15 -1.01 -2.71 8.23
N ILE A 16 -1.57 -2.54 7.03
CA ILE A 16 -1.51 -3.56 5.98
C ILE A 16 -0.06 -3.73 5.50
N SER A 17 0.70 -2.64 5.37
CA SER A 17 2.12 -2.70 4.99
C SER A 17 2.92 -3.65 5.90
N GLN A 18 2.74 -3.55 7.21
CA GLN A 18 3.43 -4.41 8.18
C GLN A 18 2.98 -5.88 8.11
N ILE A 19 1.69 -6.14 7.89
CA ILE A 19 1.17 -7.50 7.71
C ILE A 19 1.84 -8.15 6.49
N ILE A 20 1.88 -7.44 5.36
CA ILE A 20 2.49 -7.95 4.13
C ILE A 20 3.98 -8.19 4.31
N ALA A 21 4.71 -7.23 4.91
CA ALA A 21 6.14 -7.39 5.18
C ALA A 21 6.43 -8.64 6.04
N ARG A 22 5.55 -8.96 7.01
CA ARG A 22 5.71 -10.15 7.85
C ARG A 22 5.37 -11.47 7.15
N VAL A 23 4.36 -11.47 6.27
CA VAL A 23 3.90 -12.67 5.57
C VAL A 23 4.76 -12.99 4.35
N ALA A 24 5.07 -11.98 3.54
CA ALA A 24 5.79 -12.16 2.28
C ALA A 24 7.32 -12.11 2.45
N GLY A 25 7.81 -11.45 3.50
CA GLY A 25 9.24 -11.27 3.74
C GLY A 25 9.93 -10.61 2.54
N ASP A 26 11.07 -11.16 2.12
CA ASP A 26 11.86 -10.62 1.02
C ASP A 26 11.31 -10.94 -0.37
N GLN A 27 10.13 -11.53 -0.52
CA GLN A 27 9.58 -11.92 -1.81
C GLN A 27 8.93 -10.76 -2.57
N VAL A 28 8.62 -9.65 -1.89
CA VAL A 28 7.91 -8.50 -2.47
C VAL A 28 8.60 -7.19 -2.06
N THR A 29 8.30 -6.12 -2.80
CA THR A 29 8.58 -4.75 -2.38
C THR A 29 7.28 -4.13 -1.88
N VAL A 30 7.29 -3.46 -0.73
CA VAL A 30 6.08 -2.84 -0.16
C VAL A 30 6.24 -1.33 -0.04
N VAL A 31 5.34 -0.57 -0.64
CA VAL A 31 5.30 0.89 -0.59
C VAL A 31 3.98 1.35 0.05
N ASN A 32 4.06 2.13 1.11
CA ASN A 32 2.89 2.65 1.81
C ASN A 32 2.64 4.12 1.42
N ILE A 33 1.40 4.46 1.01
CA ILE A 33 1.07 5.81 0.53
C ILE A 33 0.62 6.77 1.65
N ILE A 34 -0.12 6.31 2.66
CA ILE A 34 -0.51 7.15 3.81
C ILE A 34 0.48 6.93 4.95
N PRO A 35 1.33 7.91 5.30
CA PRO A 35 2.31 7.76 6.36
C PRO A 35 1.69 7.35 7.71
N PRO A 36 2.44 6.60 8.55
CA PRO A 36 1.99 6.35 9.92
C PRO A 36 1.76 7.66 10.67
N ALA A 37 0.83 7.66 11.63
CA ALA A 37 0.42 8.82 12.43
C ALA A 37 -0.30 9.95 11.65
N GLN A 38 -0.57 9.80 10.35
CA GLN A 38 -1.48 10.68 9.62
C GLN A 38 -2.89 10.08 9.59
N CYS A 39 -3.92 10.91 9.83
CA CYS A 39 -5.29 10.47 9.68
C CYS A 39 -5.61 10.27 8.19
N PRO A 40 -6.08 9.08 7.75
CA PRO A 40 -6.36 8.81 6.33
C PRO A 40 -7.35 9.78 5.68
N GLY A 41 -8.29 10.31 6.45
CA GLY A 41 -9.29 11.28 5.96
C GLY A 41 -8.71 12.64 5.58
N HIS A 42 -7.46 12.94 5.96
CA HIS A 42 -6.75 14.18 5.62
C HIS A 42 -5.53 13.93 4.72
N PHE A 43 -5.43 12.75 4.11
CA PHE A 43 -4.35 12.46 3.18
C PHE A 43 -4.67 13.05 1.81
N ASP A 44 -3.89 14.04 1.40
CA ASP A 44 -3.96 14.61 0.06
C ASP A 44 -3.11 13.78 -0.91
N ILE A 45 -3.78 13.13 -1.86
CA ILE A 45 -3.12 12.35 -2.91
C ILE A 45 -2.30 13.29 -3.80
N THR A 46 -1.02 12.97 -3.98
CA THR A 46 -0.15 13.69 -4.91
C THR A 46 -0.06 12.98 -6.27
N PRO A 47 0.37 13.67 -7.35
CA PRO A 47 0.68 13.00 -8.63
C PRO A 47 1.71 11.88 -8.48
N GLY A 48 2.66 12.01 -7.55
CA GLY A 48 3.63 10.97 -7.25
C GLY A 48 3.00 9.72 -6.63
N ASP A 49 1.93 9.86 -5.85
CA ASP A 49 1.21 8.72 -5.29
C ASP A 49 0.36 8.02 -6.37
N VAL A 50 -0.23 8.79 -7.29
CA VAL A 50 -0.89 8.22 -8.47
C VAL A 50 0.09 7.43 -9.32
N GLN A 51 1.31 7.94 -9.52
CA GLN A 51 2.35 7.20 -10.25
C GLN A 51 2.72 5.90 -9.54
N LYS A 52 2.94 5.92 -8.22
CA LYS A 52 3.20 4.69 -7.43
C LYS A 52 2.07 3.67 -7.59
N LEU A 53 0.82 4.11 -7.60
CA LEU A 53 -0.34 3.24 -7.82
C LEU A 53 -0.40 2.68 -9.24
N ALA A 54 -0.04 3.48 -10.24
CA ALA A 54 0.01 3.06 -11.64
C ALA A 54 1.12 2.02 -11.89
N ASP A 55 2.24 2.14 -11.18
CA ASP A 55 3.39 1.22 -11.27
C ASP A 55 3.27 0.00 -10.32
N ALA A 56 2.15 -0.12 -9.58
CA ALA A 56 1.93 -1.22 -8.65
C ALA A 56 1.45 -2.47 -9.37
N ASP A 57 1.99 -3.64 -9.01
CA ASP A 57 1.44 -4.93 -9.43
C ASP A 57 0.16 -5.27 -8.66
N LEU A 58 0.05 -4.79 -7.41
CA LEU A 58 -1.12 -4.98 -6.55
C LEU A 58 -1.25 -3.83 -5.55
N PHE A 59 -2.48 -3.34 -5.38
CA PHE A 59 -2.81 -2.32 -4.38
C PHE A 59 -3.74 -2.87 -3.29
N PHE A 60 -3.33 -2.76 -2.03
CA PHE A 60 -4.17 -3.08 -0.87
C PHE A 60 -4.81 -1.82 -0.28
N TYR A 61 -6.12 -1.71 -0.47
CA TYR A 61 -6.94 -0.67 0.11
C TYR A 61 -7.54 -1.09 1.46
N HIS A 62 -7.33 -0.27 2.49
CA HIS A 62 -7.82 -0.46 3.85
C HIS A 62 -9.00 0.47 4.08
N ASN A 63 -10.22 -0.06 3.93
CA ASN A 63 -11.44 0.73 4.07
C ASN A 63 -11.87 0.96 5.54
N TRP A 64 -10.92 1.25 6.44
CA TRP A 64 -11.11 1.27 7.90
C TRP A 64 -12.21 2.23 8.39
N GLN A 65 -12.53 3.30 7.66
CA GLN A 65 -13.59 4.25 8.04
C GLN A 65 -14.83 4.21 7.12
N GLY A 66 -14.76 3.54 5.97
CA GLY A 66 -15.82 3.61 4.95
C GLY A 66 -16.98 2.64 5.18
N GLU A 67 -16.76 1.57 5.95
CA GLU A 67 -17.83 0.64 6.34
C GLU A 67 -18.06 0.74 7.85
N GLN A 68 -19.16 1.38 8.25
CA GLN A 68 -19.75 1.07 9.54
C GLN A 68 -20.44 -0.28 9.38
N PHE A 69 -19.99 -1.26 10.16
CA PHE A 69 -20.73 -2.50 10.33
C PHE A 69 -22.06 -2.15 11.03
N SER A 70 -23.10 -1.89 10.24
CA SER A 70 -24.48 -1.73 10.71
C SER A 70 -25.17 -3.09 10.76
#